data_AF-A0A932JX66-F1
#
_entry.id   AF-A0A932JX66-F1
#
_cell.length_a   1.000
_cell.length_b   1.000
_cell.length_c   1.000
_cell.angle_alpha   90.00
_cell.angle_beta   90.00
_cell.angle_gamma   90.00
#
_symmetry.space_group_name_H-M   'P 1'
#
loop_
_entity.id
_entity.type
_entity.pdbx_description
1 polymer ?
#
loop_
_entity_poly.entity_id
_entity_poly.type
_entity_poly.pdbx_seq_one_letter_code
_entity_poly.pdbx_strand_id
1 'polypeptide(L)'
;MPGRARRRGERGAFLTQAVVFVLLLALLASLAIRLTYARHVFVHKARSGASARAAAEAAEAYALACLANTAFGRDHCSLASITCLPASVAGRSLRWSASGSPPQCRLETQVGD
;
A
#
# COMPACT_ATOMS: atom_id res chain seq x y z
N MET A 1 21.64 47.04 -57.65
CA MET A 1 21.95 45.68 -57.14
C MET A 1 23.16 45.83 -56.20
N PRO A 2 23.26 45.21 -55.00
CA PRO A 2 22.65 43.96 -54.53
C PRO A 2 21.89 44.07 -53.19
N GLY A 3 20.83 43.28 -53.03
CA GLY A 3 20.03 43.17 -51.81
C GLY A 3 19.54 41.74 -51.62
N ARG A 4 20.45 40.78 -51.40
CA ARG A 4 20.10 39.37 -51.16
C ARG A 4 21.15 38.69 -50.26
N ALA A 5 21.14 38.97 -48.96
CA ALA A 5 21.95 38.19 -48.01
C ALA A 5 21.38 38.15 -46.58
N ARG A 6 20.09 38.39 -46.36
CA ARG A 6 19.54 38.54 -44.99
C ARG A 6 18.24 37.78 -44.71
N ARG A 7 18.02 36.61 -45.32
CA ARG A 7 16.83 35.76 -45.03
C ARG A 7 17.13 34.27 -44.77
N ARG A 8 18.40 33.85 -44.69
CA ARG A 8 18.76 32.46 -44.38
C ARG A 8 19.00 32.18 -42.88
N GLY A 9 19.34 33.19 -42.08
CA GLY A 9 19.61 33.03 -40.64
C GLY A 9 18.35 32.88 -39.77
N GLU A 10 17.26 33.57 -40.12
CA GLU A 10 16.05 33.60 -39.27
C GLU A 10 15.27 32.28 -39.28
N ARG A 11 15.21 31.58 -40.42
CA ARG A 11 14.51 30.29 -40.53
C ARG A 11 15.18 29.18 -39.69
N GLY A 12 16.50 29.25 -39.53
CA GLY A 12 17.25 28.29 -38.71
C GLY A 12 16.95 28.46 -37.21
N ALA A 13 16.77 29.70 -36.76
CA ALA A 13 16.43 30.02 -35.37
C ALA A 13 15.02 29.54 -34.97
N PHE A 14 14.03 29.69 -35.85
CA PHE A 14 12.67 29.17 -35.61
C PHE A 14 12.63 27.64 -35.54
N LEU A 15 13.38 26.95 -36.42
CA LEU A 15 13.48 25.49 -36.40
C LEU A 15 14.17 24.98 -35.14
N THR A 16 15.28 25.61 -34.72
CA THR A 16 15.95 25.24 -33.46
C THR A 16 15.07 25.52 -32.25
N GLN A 17 14.37 26.64 -32.21
CA GLN A 17 13.44 26.96 -31.13
C GLN A 17 12.27 25.96 -31.06
N ALA A 18 11.71 25.56 -32.19
CA ALA A 18 10.66 24.55 -32.24
C ALA A 18 11.16 23.19 -31.74
N VAL A 19 12.36 22.75 -32.14
CA VAL A 19 12.96 21.50 -31.67
C VAL A 19 13.20 21.54 -30.16
N VAL A 20 13.74 22.64 -29.64
CA VAL A 20 13.95 22.82 -28.19
C VAL A 20 12.62 22.75 -27.43
N PHE A 21 11.56 23.37 -27.96
CA PHE A 21 10.24 23.35 -27.33
C PHE A 21 9.65 21.94 -27.29
N VAL A 22 9.77 21.18 -28.38
CA VAL A 22 9.34 19.77 -28.45
C VAL A 22 10.14 18.91 -27.47
N LEU A 23 11.44 19.14 -27.35
CA LEU A 23 12.31 18.41 -26.43
C LEU A 23 11.94 18.69 -24.96
N LEU A 24 11.66 19.95 -24.62
CA LEU A 24 11.17 20.34 -23.30
C LEU A 24 9.80 19.71 -22.99
N LEU A 25 8.87 19.75 -23.95
CA LEU A 25 7.56 19.10 -23.79
C LEU A 25 7.70 17.59 -23.57
N ALA A 26 8.58 16.93 -24.31
CA ALA A 26 8.84 15.50 -24.14
C ALA A 26 9.45 15.17 -22.77
N LEU A 27 10.37 16.00 -22.27
CA LEU A 27 10.96 15.85 -20.94
C LEU A 27 9.91 16.06 -19.84
N LEU A 28 9.10 17.11 -19.95
CA LEU A 28 8.02 17.40 -19.01
C LEU A 28 6.97 16.29 -19.01
N ALA A 29 6.57 15.79 -20.19
CA ALA A 29 5.64 14.68 -20.32
C ALA A 29 6.21 13.38 -19.71
N SER A 30 7.48 13.06 -19.98
CA SER A 30 8.16 11.90 -19.40
C SER A 30 8.23 11.99 -17.87
N LEU A 31 8.56 13.17 -17.34
CA LEU A 31 8.58 13.42 -15.90
C LEU A 31 7.19 13.29 -15.28
N ALA A 32 6.17 13.86 -15.92
CA ALA A 32 4.78 13.77 -15.48
C ALA A 32 4.31 12.32 -15.41
N ILE A 33 4.56 11.52 -16.47
CA ILE A 33 4.22 10.09 -16.53
C ILE A 33 4.89 9.32 -15.38
N ARG A 34 6.20 9.53 -15.17
CA ARG A 34 6.95 8.90 -14.06
C ARG A 34 6.39 9.27 -12.69
N LEU A 35 6.04 10.54 -12.47
CA LEU A 35 5.45 11.01 -11.22
C LEU A 35 4.06 10.41 -10.97
N THR A 36 3.19 10.35 -11.98
CA THR A 36 1.89 9.69 -11.84
C THR A 36 2.02 8.21 -11.55
N TYR A 37 2.94 7.51 -12.23
CA TYR A 37 3.15 6.08 -12.01
C TYR A 37 3.70 5.80 -10.61
N ALA A 38 4.71 6.57 -10.19
CA ALA A 38 5.25 6.48 -8.83
C ALA A 38 4.15 6.74 -7.79
N ARG A 39 3.35 7.81 -7.97
CA ARG A 39 2.26 8.14 -7.04
C ARG A 39 1.21 7.03 -6.97
N HIS A 40 0.82 6.43 -8.09
CA HIS A 40 -0.10 5.29 -8.09
C HIS A 40 0.46 4.11 -7.30
N VAL A 41 1.71 3.72 -7.55
CA VAL A 41 2.36 2.60 -6.85
C VAL A 41 2.48 2.89 -5.35
N PHE A 42 2.92 4.10 -4.97
CA PHE A 42 3.03 4.49 -3.56
C PHE A 42 1.68 4.52 -2.85
N VAL A 43 0.62 5.02 -3.48
CA VAL A 43 -0.73 5.07 -2.89
C VAL A 43 -1.31 3.67 -2.72
N HIS A 44 -1.15 2.78 -3.71
CA HIS A 44 -1.59 1.39 -3.57
C HIS A 44 -0.85 0.68 -2.44
N LYS A 45 0.47 0.88 -2.32
CA LYS A 45 1.29 0.29 -1.25
C LYS A 45 0.96 0.87 0.14
N ALA A 46 0.67 2.17 0.22
CA ALA A 46 0.26 2.82 1.46
C ALA A 46 -1.12 2.32 1.92
N ARG A 47 -2.09 2.16 1.01
CA ARG A 47 -3.42 1.61 1.33
C ARG A 47 -3.36 0.15 1.77
N SER A 48 -2.52 -0.67 1.15
CA SER A 48 -2.36 -2.07 1.56
C SER A 48 -1.72 -2.20 2.95
N GLY A 49 -0.81 -1.30 3.31
CA GLY A 49 -0.20 -1.26 4.65
C GLY A 49 -1.17 -0.74 5.73
N ALA A 50 -1.91 0.32 5.43
CA ALA A 50 -2.91 0.88 6.36
C ALA A 50 -4.06 -0.10 6.64
N SER A 51 -4.56 -0.78 5.60
CA SER A 51 -5.59 -1.83 5.76
C SER A 51 -5.09 -3.05 6.54
N ALA A 52 -3.81 -3.44 6.39
CA ALA A 52 -3.22 -4.51 7.19
C ALA A 52 -3.18 -4.16 8.69
N ARG A 53 -2.75 -2.93 9.03
CA ARG A 53 -2.71 -2.46 10.42
C ARG A 53 -4.11 -2.37 11.03
N ALA A 54 -5.06 -1.78 10.32
CA ALA A 54 -6.44 -1.71 10.79
C ALA A 54 -7.06 -3.11 10.99
N ALA A 55 -6.74 -4.08 10.12
CA ALA A 55 -7.19 -5.46 10.29
C ALA A 55 -6.55 -6.13 11.51
N ALA A 56 -5.26 -5.89 11.78
CA ALA A 56 -4.56 -6.42 12.94
C ALA A 56 -5.11 -5.83 14.25
N GLU A 57 -5.26 -4.50 14.34
CA GLU A 57 -5.82 -3.82 15.50
C GLU A 57 -7.25 -4.30 15.81
N ALA A 58 -8.07 -4.45 14.77
CA ALA A 58 -9.42 -4.97 14.93
C ALA A 58 -9.41 -6.45 15.36
N ALA A 59 -8.54 -7.29 14.78
CA ALA A 59 -8.39 -8.69 15.19
C ALA A 59 -8.00 -8.80 16.67
N GLU A 60 -7.06 -7.99 17.15
CA GLU A 60 -6.68 -7.94 18.57
C GLU A 60 -7.86 -7.56 19.47
N ALA A 61 -8.64 -6.56 19.07
CA ALA A 61 -9.84 -6.15 19.83
C ALA A 61 -10.88 -7.30 19.92
N TYR A 62 -11.12 -8.01 18.82
CA TYR A 62 -12.00 -9.19 18.82
C TYR A 62 -11.44 -10.31 19.70
N ALA A 63 -10.13 -10.56 19.62
CA ALA A 63 -9.48 -11.58 20.43
C ALA A 63 -9.63 -11.28 21.93
N LEU A 64 -9.35 -10.05 22.36
CA LEU A 64 -9.47 -9.65 23.77
C LEU A 64 -10.92 -9.75 24.27
N ALA A 65 -11.88 -9.26 23.47
CA ALA A 65 -13.31 -9.34 23.83
C ALA A 65 -13.80 -10.80 23.91
N CYS A 66 -13.31 -11.65 23.02
CA CYS A 66 -13.64 -13.07 22.98
C CYS A 66 -13.00 -13.81 24.17
N LEU A 67 -11.71 -13.57 24.43
CA LEU A 67 -10.98 -14.17 25.54
C LEU A 67 -11.54 -13.78 26.90
N ALA A 68 -11.96 -12.52 27.08
CA ALA A 68 -12.55 -12.04 28.32
C ALA A 68 -13.80 -12.84 28.76
N ASN A 69 -14.50 -13.44 27.80
CA ASN A 69 -15.71 -14.24 28.03
C ASN A 69 -15.45 -15.76 28.04
N THR A 70 -14.19 -16.19 28.00
CA THR A 70 -13.82 -17.62 27.95
C THR A 70 -12.88 -18.00 29.10
N ALA A 71 -12.74 -19.31 29.35
CA ALA A 71 -11.79 -19.86 30.31
C ALA A 71 -10.35 -19.97 29.75
N PHE A 72 -10.07 -19.42 28.57
CA PHE A 72 -8.75 -19.46 27.96
C PHE A 72 -7.73 -18.70 28.83
N GLY A 73 -6.55 -19.27 29.04
CA GLY A 73 -5.56 -18.71 29.97
C GLY A 73 -5.73 -19.17 31.42
N ARG A 74 -6.93 -19.59 31.83
CA ARG A 74 -7.18 -20.13 33.17
C ARG A 74 -7.16 -21.65 33.21
N ASP A 75 -8.02 -22.29 32.41
CA ASP A 75 -8.22 -23.73 32.49
C ASP A 75 -7.54 -24.48 31.33
N HIS A 76 -7.54 -23.88 30.13
CA HIS A 76 -6.95 -24.47 28.93
C HIS A 76 -6.42 -23.41 27.96
N CYS A 77 -5.38 -23.76 27.20
CA CYS A 77 -4.86 -22.95 26.09
C CYS A 77 -5.38 -23.42 24.72
N SER A 78 -6.63 -23.90 24.66
CA SER A 78 -7.19 -24.49 23.45
C SER A 78 -8.18 -23.55 22.75
N LEU A 79 -7.96 -23.35 21.45
CA LEU A 79 -8.89 -22.67 20.54
C LEU A 79 -10.20 -23.44 20.33
N ALA A 80 -10.25 -24.74 20.61
CA ALA A 80 -11.44 -25.56 20.37
C ALA A 80 -12.68 -25.08 21.16
N SER A 81 -12.45 -24.38 22.27
CA SER A 81 -13.51 -23.78 23.09
C SER A 81 -13.91 -22.36 22.69
N ILE A 82 -13.20 -21.76 21.73
CA ILE A 82 -13.33 -20.35 21.37
C ILE A 82 -14.06 -20.23 20.02
N THR A 83 -15.36 -19.91 20.08
CA THR A 83 -16.22 -19.78 18.89
C THR A 83 -16.41 -18.34 18.41
N CYS A 84 -16.03 -17.35 19.21
CA CYS A 84 -16.22 -15.93 18.89
C CYS A 84 -15.09 -15.30 18.06
N LEU A 85 -14.03 -16.05 17.73
CA LEU A 85 -12.94 -15.53 16.91
C LEU A 85 -13.36 -15.46 15.43
N PRO A 86 -13.29 -14.28 14.79
CA PRO A 86 -13.67 -14.14 13.40
C PRO A 86 -12.64 -14.80 12.48
N ALA A 87 -13.11 -15.47 11.42
CA ALA A 87 -12.26 -16.01 10.36
C ALA A 87 -11.73 -14.93 9.40
N SER A 88 -12.30 -13.72 9.44
CA SER A 88 -11.87 -12.59 8.61
C SER A 88 -12.24 -11.24 9.21
N VAL A 89 -11.38 -10.24 9.04
CA VAL A 89 -11.64 -8.85 9.44
C VAL A 89 -11.15 -7.90 8.35
N ALA A 90 -11.93 -6.85 8.05
CA ALA A 90 -11.61 -5.85 7.03
C ALA A 90 -11.25 -6.45 5.64
N GLY A 91 -11.90 -7.57 5.28
CA GLY A 91 -11.68 -8.26 4.01
C GLY A 91 -10.40 -9.11 3.94
N ARG A 92 -9.74 -9.37 5.07
CA ARG A 92 -8.57 -10.28 5.14
C ARG A 92 -8.89 -11.51 5.97
N SER A 93 -8.40 -12.67 5.54
CA SER A 93 -8.47 -13.91 6.30
C SER A 93 -7.63 -13.80 7.57
N LEU A 94 -8.09 -14.44 8.64
CA LEU A 94 -7.38 -14.56 9.90
C LEU A 94 -7.20 -16.04 10.21
N ARG A 95 -6.00 -16.41 10.64
CA ARG A 95 -5.74 -17.73 11.24
C ARG A 95 -5.30 -17.57 12.67
N TRP A 96 -5.94 -18.31 13.56
CA TRP A 96 -5.70 -18.29 14.98
C TRP A 96 -4.95 -19.55 15.37
N SER A 97 -3.88 -19.40 16.13
CA SER A 97 -3.17 -20.50 16.77
C SER A 97 -3.02 -20.20 18.25
N ALA A 98 -3.25 -21.21 19.08
CA ALA A 98 -3.00 -21.12 20.50
C ALA A 98 -1.90 -22.11 20.89
N SER A 99 -1.01 -21.68 21.77
CA SER A 99 0.09 -22.48 22.27
C SER A 99 0.37 -22.15 23.74
N GLY A 100 1.22 -22.96 24.36
CA GLY A 100 1.60 -22.83 25.76
C GLY A 100 0.72 -23.65 26.70
N SER A 101 0.81 -23.32 27.98
CA SER A 101 0.15 -24.02 29.08
C SER A 101 -0.35 -23.02 30.10
N PRO A 102 -1.52 -23.24 30.75
CA PRO A 102 -2.03 -22.32 31.73
C PRO A 102 -1.00 -22.09 32.87
N PRO A 103 -0.86 -20.86 33.40
CA PRO A 103 -1.59 -19.65 33.02
C PRO A 103 -0.99 -18.88 31.83
N GLN A 104 0.14 -19.34 31.29
CA GLN A 104 0.87 -18.68 30.20
C GLN A 104 0.40 -19.19 28.82
N CYS A 105 -0.88 -18.94 28.50
CA CYS A 105 -1.38 -19.20 27.16
C CYS A 105 -0.98 -18.08 26.20
N ARG A 106 -0.49 -18.46 25.02
CA ARG A 106 -0.19 -17.53 23.93
C ARG A 106 -1.19 -17.73 22.80
N LEU A 107 -1.83 -16.65 22.38
CA LEU A 107 -2.68 -16.61 21.20
C LEU A 107 -1.95 -15.84 20.11
N GLU A 108 -1.73 -16.48 18.97
CA GLU A 108 -1.12 -15.87 17.80
C GLU A 108 -2.16 -15.74 16.69
N THR A 109 -2.09 -14.62 15.97
CA THR A 109 -2.97 -14.30 14.85
C THR A 109 -2.13 -14.06 13.63
N GLN A 110 -2.43 -14.77 12.55
CA GLN A 110 -1.88 -14.49 11.23
C GLN A 110 -2.94 -13.80 10.38
N VAL A 111 -2.60 -12.63 9.84
CA VAL A 111 -3.47 -11.82 8.98
C VAL A 111 -3.07 -12.02 7.53
N GLY A 112 -3.94 -12.66 6.74
CA GLY A 112 -3.72 -12.99 5.33
C GLY A 112 -3.32 -14.45 5.08
N ASP A 113 -3.06 -14.77 3.81
CA ASP A 113 -2.25 -15.91 3.37
C ASP A 113 -0.81 -15.45 3.11
#